data_AF-A0A2T6F844-F1
#
_entry.id   AF-A0A2T6F844-F1
#
_cell.length_a   1.000
_cell.length_b   1.000
_cell.length_c   1.000
_cell.angle_alpha   90.00
_cell.angle_beta   90.00
_cell.angle_gamma   90.00
#
_symmetry.space_group_name_H-M   'P 1'
#
loop_
_entity.id
_entity.type
_entity.pdbx_description
1 polymer ?
#
loop_
_entity_poly.entity_id
_entity_poly.type
_entity_poly.pdbx_seq_one_letter_code
_entity_poly.pdbx_strand_id
1 'polypeptide(L)'
;MKLIKIGLIGWDGMRKSLLGLFCLLPLISFAATEDPCVTQRNTIEMDACAQKQFDQGDARLNQSYQALLKKYAQKSTPDVPNEAITKYLITAQRAWVTFRENDCKAVYSLNEGGTIRNIAYLGCMTQHAEQRTKDFKEFDQ
;
A
#
# COMPACT_ATOMS: atom_id res chain seq x y z
N MET A 1 -28.49 -0.80 -54.96
CA MET A 1 -29.12 0.30 -55.72
C MET A 1 -28.65 1.62 -55.10
N LYS A 2 -27.88 2.44 -55.86
CA LYS A 2 -27.25 3.76 -55.56
C LYS A 2 -26.27 3.79 -54.36
N LEU A 3 -24.94 3.87 -54.45
CA LEU A 3 -23.93 4.65 -55.22
C LEU A 3 -23.86 6.18 -54.94
N ILE A 4 -22.72 6.59 -54.32
CA ILE A 4 -21.76 7.68 -54.72
C ILE A 4 -22.24 9.15 -54.43
N LYS A 5 -21.47 10.19 -54.00
CA LYS A 5 -20.07 10.75 -54.21
C LYS A 5 -19.77 11.75 -53.04
N ILE A 6 -18.59 11.79 -52.39
CA ILE A 6 -17.34 12.57 -52.65
C ILE A 6 -17.49 14.11 -52.67
N GLY A 7 -16.66 14.78 -51.85
CA GLY A 7 -16.31 16.20 -51.96
C GLY A 7 -15.05 16.55 -51.14
N LEU A 8 -13.87 16.46 -51.78
CA LEU A 8 -12.63 17.13 -51.39
C LEU A 8 -12.74 18.63 -51.69
N ILE A 9 -12.00 19.50 -50.98
CA ILE A 9 -11.21 20.66 -51.48
C ILE A 9 -10.68 21.42 -50.24
N GLY A 10 -9.36 21.66 -50.22
CA GLY A 10 -8.64 22.28 -49.11
C GLY A 10 -8.53 23.81 -49.18
N TRP A 11 -7.82 24.37 -48.20
CA TRP A 11 -7.25 25.72 -48.26
C TRP A 11 -5.82 25.68 -47.70
N ASP A 12 -4.86 25.79 -48.61
CA ASP A 12 -3.46 26.09 -48.34
C ASP A 12 -3.28 27.55 -47.89
N GLY A 13 -2.39 27.75 -46.92
CA GLY A 13 -1.47 28.88 -46.96
C GLY A 13 -1.80 30.11 -46.10
N MET A 14 -1.05 30.25 -45.01
CA MET A 14 -0.39 31.54 -44.77
C MET A 14 1.02 31.34 -44.22
N ARG A 15 1.92 32.11 -44.84
CA ARG A 15 3.38 32.03 -44.83
C ARG A 15 3.90 33.10 -43.84
N LYS A 16 5.01 32.81 -43.16
CA LYS A 16 6.01 33.75 -42.57
C LYS A 16 5.68 34.39 -41.21
N SER A 17 6.47 34.07 -40.17
CA SER A 17 7.64 34.87 -39.75
C SER A 17 8.11 34.51 -38.33
N LEU A 18 9.43 34.52 -38.18
CA LEU A 18 10.24 34.29 -36.98
C LEU A 18 9.98 35.33 -35.89
N LEU A 19 9.99 34.93 -34.61
CA LEU A 19 10.86 35.46 -33.53
C LEU A 19 10.35 35.05 -32.13
N GLY A 20 11.15 34.19 -31.49
CA GLY A 20 11.56 34.28 -30.08
C GLY A 20 10.49 34.49 -29.00
N LEU A 21 10.07 33.41 -28.37
CA LEU A 21 9.86 33.40 -26.93
C LEU A 21 10.46 32.12 -26.36
N PHE A 22 11.76 32.19 -26.03
CA PHE A 22 12.42 31.18 -25.21
C PHE A 22 11.83 31.31 -23.82
N CYS A 23 10.76 30.55 -23.55
CA CYS A 23 10.22 30.40 -22.20
C CYS A 23 11.34 29.97 -21.27
N LEU A 24 11.72 30.86 -20.36
CA LEU A 24 12.50 30.56 -19.17
C LEU A 24 11.72 29.50 -18.38
N LEU A 25 12.01 28.22 -18.62
CA LEU A 25 11.59 27.14 -17.75
C LEU A 25 12.32 27.34 -16.42
N PRO A 26 11.62 27.58 -15.30
CA PRO A 26 12.28 27.56 -14.01
C PRO A 26 12.82 26.14 -13.80
N LEU A 27 14.13 26.04 -13.59
CA LEU A 27 14.77 24.82 -13.09
C LEU A 27 14.25 24.64 -11.65
N ILE A 28 13.15 23.90 -11.51
CA ILE A 28 12.69 23.45 -10.21
C ILE A 28 13.71 22.39 -9.77
N SER A 29 14.66 22.80 -8.92
CA SER A 29 15.56 21.87 -8.25
C SER A 29 14.72 21.04 -7.28
N PHE A 30 14.51 19.76 -7.60
CA PHE A 30 14.03 18.79 -6.62
C PHE A 30 15.17 18.52 -5.65
N ALA A 31 15.11 19.08 -4.45
CA ALA A 31 15.97 18.62 -3.36
C ALA A 31 15.62 17.16 -3.07
N ALA A 32 16.57 16.25 -3.25
CA ALA A 32 16.39 14.86 -2.87
C ALA A 32 16.31 14.78 -1.34
N THR A 33 15.13 14.46 -0.81
CA THR A 33 14.96 14.14 0.61
C THR A 33 15.61 12.79 0.88
N GLU A 34 16.59 12.74 1.79
CA GLU A 34 17.22 11.50 2.23
C GLU A 34 16.18 10.55 2.86
N ASP A 35 16.40 9.22 2.73
CA ASP A 35 15.48 8.23 3.30
C ASP A 35 15.46 8.34 4.83
N PRO A 36 14.30 8.63 5.47
CA PRO A 36 14.22 8.78 6.92
C PRO A 36 14.62 7.50 7.67
N CYS A 37 14.55 6.34 7.03
CA CYS A 37 15.04 5.07 7.61
C CYS A 37 16.55 4.93 7.62
N VAL A 38 17.27 5.72 6.84
CA VAL A 38 18.74 5.74 6.82
C VAL A 38 19.26 6.79 7.80
N THR A 39 18.62 7.96 7.84
CA THR A 39 19.13 9.11 8.60
C THR A 39 18.75 9.07 10.07
N GLN A 40 17.48 8.80 10.39
CA GLN A 40 16.93 8.70 11.76
C GLN A 40 17.43 9.77 12.75
N ARG A 41 17.61 11.02 12.30
CA ARG A 41 18.31 12.06 13.08
C ARG A 41 17.48 12.65 14.21
N ASN A 42 16.17 12.54 14.11
CA ASN A 42 15.21 13.13 15.04
C ASN A 42 13.94 12.28 15.08
N THR A 43 13.07 12.53 16.06
CA THR A 43 11.87 11.72 16.26
C THR A 43 10.91 11.77 15.05
N ILE A 44 10.88 12.86 14.28
CA ILE A 44 10.05 12.97 13.08
C ILE A 44 10.53 11.98 12.01
N GLU A 45 11.83 11.92 11.76
CA GLU A 45 12.42 10.94 10.82
C GLU A 45 12.23 9.50 11.33
N MET A 46 12.37 9.28 12.63
CA MET A 46 12.15 7.96 13.23
C MET A 46 10.69 7.51 13.09
N ASP A 47 9.73 8.39 13.33
CA ASP A 47 8.29 8.15 13.13
C ASP A 47 7.99 7.83 11.65
N ALA A 48 8.54 8.62 10.73
CA ALA A 48 8.39 8.38 9.30
C ALA A 48 8.97 7.02 8.88
N CYS A 49 10.11 6.63 9.45
CA CYS A 49 10.66 5.30 9.19
C CYS A 49 9.78 4.19 9.76
N ALA A 50 9.31 4.32 11.01
CA ALA A 50 8.43 3.34 11.63
C ALA A 50 7.13 3.15 10.84
N GLN A 51 6.58 4.24 10.30
CA GLN A 51 5.40 4.19 9.43
C GLN A 51 5.70 3.42 8.14
N LYS A 52 6.81 3.73 7.48
CA LYS A 52 7.26 3.02 6.26
C LYS A 52 7.45 1.52 6.51
N GLN A 53 8.03 1.15 7.65
CA GLN A 53 8.21 -0.25 8.05
C GLN A 53 6.87 -0.95 8.29
N PHE A 54 5.95 -0.29 8.99
CA PHE A 54 4.60 -0.80 9.19
C PHE A 54 3.86 -1.00 7.87
N ASP A 55 3.88 -0.01 6.97
CA ASP A 55 3.20 -0.09 5.66
C ASP A 55 3.72 -1.28 4.84
N GLN A 56 5.03 -1.52 4.86
CA GLN A 56 5.64 -2.67 4.21
C GLN A 56 5.21 -4.00 4.86
N GLY A 57 5.14 -4.06 6.19
CA GLY A 57 4.68 -5.23 6.93
C GLY A 57 3.21 -5.55 6.67
N ASP A 58 2.35 -4.54 6.72
CA ASP A 58 0.92 -4.69 6.48
C ASP A 58 0.61 -5.03 5.02
N ALA A 59 1.37 -4.51 4.06
CA ALA A 59 1.28 -4.93 2.66
C ALA A 59 1.59 -6.43 2.49
N ARG A 60 2.66 -6.94 3.13
CA ARG A 60 3.01 -8.37 3.10
C ARG A 60 1.91 -9.23 3.72
N LEU A 61 1.36 -8.80 4.87
CA LEU A 61 0.24 -9.47 5.53
C LEU A 61 -0.97 -9.58 4.61
N ASN A 62 -1.40 -8.47 4.01
CA ASN A 62 -2.56 -8.44 3.13
C ASN A 62 -2.36 -9.30 1.89
N GLN A 63 -1.15 -9.28 1.30
CA GLN A 63 -0.83 -10.14 0.17
C GLN A 63 -0.93 -11.63 0.53
N SER A 64 -0.35 -12.04 1.66
CA SER A 64 -0.44 -13.43 2.13
C SER A 64 -1.87 -13.85 2.46
N TYR A 65 -2.65 -12.97 3.08
CA TYR A 65 -4.06 -13.23 3.38
C TYR A 65 -4.89 -13.46 2.12
N GLN A 66 -4.74 -12.60 1.10
CA GLN A 66 -5.46 -12.74 -0.17
C GLN A 66 -5.05 -13.99 -0.94
N ALA A 67 -3.77 -14.33 -0.95
CA ALA A 67 -3.27 -15.56 -1.55
C ALA A 67 -3.90 -16.79 -0.87
N LEU A 68 -3.99 -16.78 0.46
CA LEU A 68 -4.59 -17.85 1.24
C LEU A 68 -6.07 -18.02 0.90
N LEU A 69 -6.86 -16.94 0.95
CA LEU A 69 -8.28 -16.99 0.60
C LEU A 69 -8.51 -17.51 -0.83
N LYS A 70 -7.72 -17.04 -1.80
CA LYS A 70 -7.83 -17.50 -3.18
C LYS A 70 -7.56 -18.99 -3.32
N LYS A 71 -6.53 -19.51 -2.67
CA LYS A 71 -6.17 -20.93 -2.72
C LYS A 71 -7.30 -21.81 -2.19
N TYR A 72 -7.89 -21.46 -1.05
CA TYR A 72 -8.97 -22.26 -0.47
C TYR A 72 -10.31 -22.06 -1.17
N ALA A 73 -10.59 -20.88 -1.74
CA ALA A 73 -11.79 -20.68 -2.57
C ALA A 73 -11.81 -21.57 -3.83
N GLN A 74 -10.65 -21.95 -4.36
CA GLN A 74 -10.51 -22.75 -5.59
C GLN A 74 -10.38 -24.26 -5.34
N LYS A 75 -10.01 -24.68 -4.13
CA LYS A 75 -9.62 -26.07 -3.81
C LYS A 75 -10.83 -26.98 -3.55
N SER A 76 -11.50 -27.57 -4.53
CA SER A 76 -12.59 -28.53 -4.22
C SER A 76 -12.07 -29.76 -3.45
N THR A 77 -12.28 -29.82 -2.13
CA THR A 77 -12.00 -31.02 -1.31
C THR A 77 -13.29 -31.78 -1.01
N PRO A 78 -13.35 -33.11 -1.23
CA PRO A 78 -14.57 -33.90 -1.04
C PRO A 78 -15.14 -33.85 0.38
N ASP A 79 -14.27 -33.68 1.38
CA ASP A 79 -14.62 -33.91 2.80
C ASP A 79 -14.81 -32.62 3.62
N VAL A 80 -14.42 -31.45 3.08
CA VAL A 80 -14.55 -30.15 3.76
C VAL A 80 -15.09 -29.11 2.78
N PRO A 81 -16.23 -28.46 3.07
CA PRO A 81 -16.69 -27.33 2.28
C PRO A 81 -15.70 -26.16 2.41
N ASN A 82 -15.08 -25.77 1.29
CA ASN A 82 -14.15 -24.63 1.23
C ASN A 82 -14.72 -23.31 1.72
N GLU A 83 -16.05 -23.18 1.61
CA GLU A 83 -16.79 -22.05 2.12
C GLU A 83 -16.64 -21.92 3.64
N ALA A 84 -16.57 -23.04 4.38
CA ALA A 84 -16.35 -23.01 5.81
C ALA A 84 -14.95 -22.48 6.16
N ILE A 85 -13.91 -22.96 5.45
CA ILE A 85 -12.52 -22.52 5.67
C ILE A 85 -12.39 -21.02 5.44
N THR A 86 -12.81 -20.55 4.27
CA THR A 86 -12.72 -19.12 3.91
C THR A 86 -13.57 -18.25 4.84
N LYS A 87 -14.78 -18.67 5.22
CA LYS A 87 -15.61 -17.97 6.21
C LYS A 87 -14.92 -17.81 7.56
N TYR A 88 -14.30 -18.88 8.08
CA TYR A 88 -13.62 -18.82 9.37
C TYR A 88 -12.31 -18.03 9.30
N LEU A 89 -11.55 -18.12 8.20
CA LEU A 89 -10.38 -17.26 7.98
C LEU A 89 -10.74 -15.77 7.95
N ILE A 90 -11.85 -15.40 7.30
CA ILE A 90 -12.35 -14.02 7.29
C ILE A 90 -12.76 -13.57 8.69
N THR A 91 -13.49 -14.42 9.41
CA THR A 91 -13.93 -14.12 10.77
C THR A 91 -12.74 -13.93 11.71
N ALA A 92 -11.76 -14.84 11.66
CA ALA A 92 -10.55 -14.78 12.46
C ALA A 92 -9.73 -13.53 12.13
N GLN A 93 -9.58 -13.17 10.86
CA GLN A 93 -8.79 -11.99 10.48
C GLN A 93 -9.43 -10.69 10.95
N ARG A 94 -10.77 -10.58 10.89
CA ARG A 94 -11.49 -9.41 11.43
C ARG A 94 -11.30 -9.27 12.93
N ALA A 95 -11.46 -10.37 13.68
CA ALA A 95 -11.25 -10.37 15.12
C ALA A 95 -9.80 -10.02 15.49
N TRP A 96 -8.83 -10.56 14.72
CA TRP A 96 -7.42 -10.28 14.91
C TRP A 96 -7.08 -8.80 14.68
N VAL A 97 -7.70 -8.12 13.70
CA VAL A 97 -7.50 -6.67 13.49
C VAL A 97 -7.91 -5.88 14.73
N THR A 98 -9.09 -6.17 15.30
CA THR A 98 -9.55 -5.53 16.54
C THR A 98 -8.62 -5.81 17.72
N PHE A 99 -8.16 -7.05 17.86
CA PHE A 99 -7.17 -7.41 18.88
C PHE A 99 -5.88 -6.59 18.72
N ARG A 100 -5.26 -6.60 17.53
CA ARG A 100 -4.02 -5.87 17.22
C ARG A 100 -4.16 -4.39 17.54
N GLU A 101 -5.25 -3.76 17.11
CA GLU A 101 -5.47 -2.33 17.35
C GLU A 101 -5.54 -2.00 18.84
N ASN A 102 -6.27 -2.80 19.63
CA ASN A 102 -6.41 -2.55 21.06
C ASN A 102 -5.11 -2.85 21.82
N ASP A 103 -4.40 -3.91 21.44
CA ASP A 103 -3.11 -4.25 22.01
C ASP A 103 -2.07 -3.14 21.76
N CYS A 104 -1.96 -2.67 20.51
CA CYS A 104 -1.02 -1.59 20.20
C CYS A 104 -1.44 -0.24 20.80
N LYS A 105 -2.75 0.04 20.96
CA LYS A 105 -3.21 1.22 21.72
C LYS A 105 -2.80 1.15 23.20
N ALA A 106 -2.75 -0.04 23.80
CA ALA A 106 -2.22 -0.21 25.15
C ALA A 106 -0.71 0.12 25.19
N VAL A 107 0.06 -0.34 24.20
CA VAL A 107 1.49 0.02 24.05
C VAL A 107 1.68 1.53 23.87
N TYR A 108 0.84 2.17 23.06
CA TYR A 108 0.86 3.64 22.89
C TYR A 108 0.62 4.35 24.23
N SER A 109 -0.40 3.91 24.97
CA SER A 109 -0.81 4.50 26.25
C SER A 109 0.27 4.34 27.33
N LEU A 110 0.98 3.19 27.34
CA LEU A 110 2.13 2.98 28.22
C LEU A 110 3.25 4.01 28.01
N ASN A 111 3.32 4.61 26.82
CA ASN A 111 4.34 5.58 26.43
C ASN A 111 3.82 7.03 26.37
N GLU A 112 2.65 7.34 26.94
CA GLU A 112 1.92 8.60 26.72
C GLU A 112 2.78 9.87 26.96
N GLY A 113 3.67 9.84 27.96
CA GLY A 113 4.55 10.97 28.30
C GLY A 113 5.77 11.18 27.39
N GLY A 114 6.03 10.26 26.45
CA GLY A 114 7.21 10.29 25.57
C GLY A 114 6.84 10.51 24.11
N THR A 115 7.74 11.16 23.36
CA THR A 115 7.60 11.31 21.90
C THR A 115 7.73 9.98 21.16
N ILE A 116 8.25 8.93 21.80
CA ILE A 116 8.40 7.58 21.24
C ILE A 116 7.07 6.82 21.10
N ARG A 117 5.97 7.28 21.71
CA ARG A 117 4.70 6.53 21.76
C ARG A 117 4.18 6.10 20.38
N ASN A 118 4.36 6.94 19.36
CA ASN A 118 3.92 6.62 18.01
C ASN A 118 4.84 5.56 17.35
N ILE A 119 6.16 5.72 17.49
CA ILE A 119 7.14 4.70 17.09
C ILE A 119 6.83 3.35 17.75
N ALA A 120 6.54 3.34 19.06
CA ALA A 120 6.22 2.13 19.81
C ALA A 120 4.92 1.46 19.30
N TYR A 121 3.89 2.25 19.03
CA TYR A 121 2.65 1.77 18.41
C TYR A 121 2.91 1.14 17.04
N LEU A 122 3.63 1.83 16.15
CA LEU A 122 3.92 1.33 14.80
C LEU A 122 4.81 0.08 14.83
N GLY A 123 5.76 0.01 15.77
CA GLY A 123 6.55 -1.17 16.02
C GLY A 123 5.69 -2.38 16.44
N CYS A 124 4.76 -2.17 17.38
CA CYS A 124 3.77 -3.19 17.77
C CYS A 124 2.93 -3.67 16.57
N MET A 125 2.40 -2.72 15.78
CA MET A 125 1.58 -3.03 14.61
C MET A 125 2.37 -3.87 13.57
N THR A 126 3.65 -3.54 13.37
CA THR A 126 4.56 -4.26 12.48
C THR A 126 4.82 -5.68 12.95
N GLN A 127 5.14 -5.87 14.23
CA GLN A 127 5.38 -7.20 14.82
C GLN A 127 4.15 -8.10 14.69
N HIS A 128 2.95 -7.57 14.96
CA HIS A 128 1.70 -8.29 14.76
C HIS A 128 1.51 -8.67 13.29
N ALA A 129 1.74 -7.75 12.35
CA ALA A 129 1.60 -8.05 10.92
C ALA A 129 2.56 -9.14 10.46
N GLU A 130 3.81 -9.11 10.93
CA GLU A 130 4.82 -10.14 10.62
C GLU A 130 4.45 -11.50 11.22
N GLN A 131 4.02 -11.53 12.48
CA GLN A 131 3.60 -12.77 13.13
C GLN A 131 2.38 -13.36 12.41
N ARG A 132 1.35 -12.55 12.14
CA ARG A 132 0.15 -13.03 11.46
C ARG A 132 0.44 -13.54 10.05
N THR A 133 1.41 -12.95 9.36
CA THR A 133 1.91 -13.46 8.07
C THR A 133 2.53 -14.84 8.21
N LYS A 134 3.23 -15.14 9.32
CA LYS A 134 3.77 -16.48 9.61
C LYS A 134 2.65 -17.46 9.89
N ASP A 135 1.66 -17.10 10.71
CA ASP A 135 0.51 -17.95 11.00
C ASP A 135 -0.20 -18.41 9.71
N PHE A 136 -0.34 -17.51 8.72
CA PHE A 136 -0.91 -17.88 7.42
C PHE A 136 -0.06 -18.86 6.63
N LYS A 137 1.27 -18.74 6.68
CA LYS A 137 2.19 -19.67 6.02
C LYS A 137 2.17 -21.04 6.69
N GLU A 138 2.04 -21.08 8.01
CA GLU A 138 1.95 -22.33 8.78
C GLU A 138 0.61 -23.03 8.56
N PHE A 139 -0.48 -22.27 8.51
CA PHE A 139 -1.81 -22.80 8.17
C PHE A 139 -1.88 -23.40 6.75
N ASP A 140 -1.07 -22.87 5.82
CA ASP A 140 -1.09 -23.25 4.40
C ASP A 140 -0.21 -24.47 4.04
N GLN A 141 0.57 -24.97 4.99
CA GLN A 141 1.44 -26.16 4.86
C GLN A 141 0.61 -27.46 4.89
#